data_AF-A0AA89AG30-F1
#
_entry.id   AF-A0AA89AG30-F1
#
_cell.length_a   1.000
_cell.length_b   1.000
_cell.length_c   1.000
_cell.angle_alpha   90.00
_cell.angle_beta   90.00
_cell.angle_gamma   90.00
#
_symmetry.space_group_name_H-M   'P 1'
#
loop_
_entity.id
_entity.type
_entity.pdbx_description
1 polymer ?
#
loop_
_entity_poly.entity_id
_entity_poly.type
_entity_poly.pdbx_seq_one_letter_code
_entity_poly.pdbx_strand_id
1 'polypeptide(L)'
;MVGAIGGNDYNYAFFQKRSIEEVKNMVPDVVQAIKNAAKRVIQDGAVRVIVPGKFPIGCLPIYLTAFETNDSAPYDGHHCFKSFNNFAMYHNEHLQQAIKELKEEYQNATIVYGNYYDAFQWLYGHARYLGIYDYNSYTPILHCFVVVAK
;
A
#
# COMPACT_ATOMS: atom_id res chain seq x y z
N MET A 1 10.19 -7.94 10.03
CA MET A 1 9.14 -7.43 9.13
C MET A 1 9.08 -8.36 7.94
N VAL A 2 7.88 -8.72 7.47
CA VAL A 2 7.74 -9.34 6.13
C VAL A 2 7.76 -8.23 5.10
N GLY A 3 8.48 -8.44 3.99
CA GLY A 3 8.67 -7.42 2.96
C GLY A 3 7.36 -6.99 2.28
N ALA A 4 7.44 -5.97 1.42
CA ALA A 4 6.34 -5.59 0.56
C ALA A 4 6.07 -6.71 -0.46
N ILE A 5 4.97 -7.45 -0.27
CA ILE A 5 4.53 -8.57 -1.11
C ILE A 5 3.21 -8.14 -1.79
N GLY A 6 2.98 -8.55 -3.03
CA GLY A 6 1.75 -8.23 -3.76
C GLY A 6 1.80 -6.97 -4.64
N GLY A 7 2.76 -6.07 -4.39
CA GLY A 7 2.86 -4.81 -5.14
C GLY A 7 3.06 -5.02 -6.64
N ASN A 8 3.98 -5.93 -7.01
CA ASN A 8 4.27 -6.23 -8.41
C ASN A 8 3.12 -6.97 -9.10
N ASP A 9 2.41 -7.83 -8.39
CA ASP A 9 1.27 -8.60 -8.87
C ASP A 9 0.17 -7.67 -9.40
N TYR A 10 -0.19 -6.65 -8.61
CA TYR A 10 -1.19 -5.67 -9.00
C TYR A 10 -0.65 -4.65 -10.00
N ASN A 11 0.56 -4.14 -9.81
CA ASN A 11 1.16 -3.17 -10.73
C ASN A 11 1.18 -3.75 -12.16
N TYR A 12 1.66 -5.00 -12.31
CA TYR A 12 1.69 -5.66 -13.60
C TYR A 12 0.30 -5.78 -14.22
N ALA A 13 -0.69 -6.23 -13.43
CA ALA A 13 -2.06 -6.35 -13.90
C ALA A 13 -2.66 -5.00 -14.36
N PHE A 14 -2.46 -3.93 -13.58
CA PHE A 14 -2.94 -2.59 -13.92
C PHE A 14 -2.24 -2.02 -15.16
N PHE A 15 -0.91 -2.16 -15.28
CA PHE A 15 -0.18 -1.68 -16.45
C PHE A 15 -0.46 -2.50 -17.72
N GLN A 16 -1.02 -3.70 -17.58
CA GLN A 16 -1.66 -4.45 -18.68
C GLN A 16 -3.09 -3.99 -18.99
N LYS A 17 -3.54 -2.88 -18.39
CA LYS A 17 -4.89 -2.30 -18.57
C LYS A 17 -6.04 -3.20 -18.13
N ARG A 18 -5.79 -4.15 -17.21
CA ARG A 18 -6.89 -4.88 -16.56
C ARG A 18 -7.70 -3.91 -15.69
N SER A 19 -9.00 -4.12 -15.66
CA SER A 19 -9.92 -3.30 -14.87
C SER A 19 -9.71 -3.50 -13.36
N ILE A 20 -10.12 -2.51 -12.55
CA ILE A 20 -10.06 -2.61 -11.09
C ILE A 20 -10.76 -3.88 -10.58
N GLU A 21 -11.92 -4.22 -11.15
CA GLU A 21 -12.69 -5.40 -10.74
C GLU A 21 -11.96 -6.71 -11.07
N GLU A 22 -11.31 -6.81 -12.23
CA GLU A 22 -10.48 -7.98 -12.55
C GLU A 22 -9.30 -8.12 -11.59
N VAL A 23 -8.66 -7.01 -11.20
CA VAL A 23 -7.52 -7.05 -10.28
C VAL A 23 -7.95 -7.32 -8.84
N LYS A 24 -9.17 -6.91 -8.43
CA LYS A 24 -9.74 -7.29 -7.11
C LYS A 24 -9.83 -8.79 -6.93
N ASN A 25 -10.10 -9.55 -8.00
CA ASN A 25 -10.16 -11.01 -7.93
C ASN A 25 -8.81 -11.64 -7.54
N MET A 26 -7.69 -10.93 -7.71
CA MET A 26 -6.36 -11.38 -7.28
C MET A 26 -6.08 -11.13 -5.79
N VAL A 27 -6.91 -10.34 -5.10
CA VAL A 27 -6.66 -9.94 -3.71
C VAL A 27 -6.62 -11.11 -2.73
N PRO A 28 -7.56 -12.08 -2.77
CA PRO A 28 -7.50 -13.24 -1.88
C PRO A 28 -6.19 -14.02 -2.00
N ASP A 29 -5.74 -14.30 -3.22
CA ASP A 29 -4.52 -15.08 -3.47
C ASP A 29 -3.26 -14.36 -2.98
N VAL A 30 -3.16 -13.05 -3.25
CA VAL A 30 -2.03 -12.23 -2.80
C VAL A 30 -2.01 -12.11 -1.28
N VAL A 31 -3.17 -11.88 -0.64
CA VAL A 31 -3.27 -11.81 0.83
C VAL A 31 -2.92 -13.17 1.46
N GLN A 32 -3.34 -14.27 0.84
CA GLN A 32 -2.96 -15.60 1.30
C GLN A 32 -1.45 -15.84 1.18
N ALA A 33 -0.80 -15.36 0.12
CA ALA A 33 0.66 -15.42 -0.03
C ALA A 33 1.37 -14.60 1.07
N ILE A 34 0.89 -13.39 1.40
CA ILE A 34 1.40 -12.58 2.51
C ILE A 34 1.24 -13.32 3.84
N LYS A 35 0.05 -13.90 4.08
CA LYS A 35 -0.25 -14.68 5.28
C LYS A 35 0.73 -15.85 5.42
N ASN A 36 0.94 -16.62 4.35
CA ASN A 36 1.85 -17.75 4.33
C ASN A 36 3.31 -17.34 4.59
N ALA A 37 3.76 -16.22 4.02
CA ALA A 37 5.10 -15.68 4.29
C ALA A 37 5.27 -15.30 5.77
N ALA A 38 4.24 -14.67 6.37
CA ALA A 38 4.24 -14.34 7.80
C ALA A 38 4.25 -15.61 8.67
N LYS A 39 3.48 -16.64 8.33
CA LYS A 39 3.54 -17.95 9.02
C LYS A 39 4.94 -18.53 8.98
N ARG A 40 5.55 -18.55 7.80
CA ARG A 40 6.87 -19.16 7.60
C ARG A 40 7.93 -18.52 8.48
N VAL A 41 7.99 -17.18 8.54
CA VAL A 41 8.99 -16.52 9.39
C VAL A 41 8.76 -16.76 10.88
N ILE A 42 7.50 -16.93 11.32
CA ILE A 42 7.19 -17.28 12.71
C ILE A 42 7.63 -18.71 13.02
N GLN A 43 7.37 -19.65 12.10
CA GLN A 43 7.82 -21.04 12.21
C GLN A 43 9.35 -21.15 12.23
N ASP A 44 10.05 -20.26 11.55
CA ASP A 44 11.51 -20.15 11.56
C ASP A 44 12.05 -19.41 12.82
N GLY A 45 11.19 -19.09 13.79
CA GLY A 45 11.57 -18.58 15.12
C GLY A 45 11.33 -17.08 15.36
N ALA A 46 10.74 -16.34 14.40
CA ALA A 46 10.44 -14.93 14.61
C ALA A 46 9.31 -14.73 15.62
N VAL A 47 9.59 -14.03 16.72
CA VAL A 47 8.60 -13.70 17.77
C VAL A 47 7.98 -12.31 17.62
N ARG A 48 8.47 -11.48 16.70
CA ARG A 48 7.94 -10.15 16.38
C ARG A 48 7.90 -9.95 14.88
N VAL A 49 6.70 -9.78 14.31
CA VAL A 49 6.49 -9.65 12.88
C VAL A 49 5.64 -8.42 12.59
N ILE A 50 6.16 -7.54 11.73
CA ILE A 50 5.39 -6.43 11.15
C ILE A 50 4.98 -6.86 9.75
N VAL A 51 3.67 -6.75 9.45
CA VAL A 51 3.08 -7.01 8.14
C VAL A 51 2.62 -5.66 7.57
N PRO A 52 3.34 -5.09 6.58
CA PRO A 52 3.00 -3.78 6.04
C PRO A 52 1.75 -3.85 5.15
N GLY A 53 0.88 -2.86 5.30
CA GLY A 53 -0.22 -2.61 4.37
C GLY A 53 0.24 -1.92 3.09
N LYS A 54 -0.70 -1.80 2.15
CA LYS A 54 -0.53 -1.12 0.88
C LYS A 54 -0.72 0.39 1.04
N PHE A 55 0.18 1.15 0.43
CA PHE A 55 0.12 2.62 0.32
C PHE A 55 -1.08 3.08 -0.56
N PRO A 56 -1.51 4.35 -0.47
CA PRO A 56 -2.45 4.95 -1.42
C PRO A 56 -1.82 5.05 -2.81
N ILE A 57 -1.89 3.96 -3.58
CA ILE A 57 -1.22 3.86 -4.88
C ILE A 57 -1.73 4.87 -5.93
N GLY A 58 -2.94 5.40 -5.75
CA GLY A 58 -3.50 6.43 -6.61
C GLY A 58 -2.79 7.78 -6.48
N CYS A 59 -1.97 7.95 -5.44
CA CYS A 59 -1.13 9.14 -5.26
C CYS A 59 0.28 8.98 -5.87
N LEU A 60 0.65 7.80 -6.39
CA LEU A 60 2.00 7.55 -6.87
C LEU A 60 2.20 8.14 -8.28
N PRO A 61 3.32 8.82 -8.58
CA PRO A 61 3.58 9.44 -9.87
C PRO A 61 3.41 8.48 -11.05
N ILE A 62 3.86 7.22 -10.91
CA ILE A 62 3.73 6.22 -11.97
C ILE A 62 2.26 5.94 -12.34
N TYR A 63 1.34 5.97 -11.37
CA TYR A 63 -0.09 5.81 -11.62
C TYR A 63 -0.69 7.11 -12.16
N LEU A 64 -0.30 8.26 -11.62
CA LEU A 64 -0.76 9.57 -12.08
C LEU A 64 -0.41 9.80 -13.55
N THR A 65 0.81 9.47 -13.97
CA THR A 65 1.26 9.60 -15.36
C THR A 65 0.66 8.54 -16.28
N ALA A 66 0.63 7.27 -15.86
CA ALA A 66 0.19 6.19 -16.76
C ALA A 66 -1.32 6.16 -17.02
N PHE A 67 -2.12 6.67 -16.08
CA PHE A 67 -3.59 6.69 -16.16
C PHE A 67 -4.17 8.10 -16.28
N GLU A 68 -3.33 9.08 -16.62
CA GLU A 68 -3.74 10.48 -16.74
C GLU A 68 -4.97 10.65 -17.65
N THR A 69 -5.79 11.63 -17.30
CA THR A 69 -7.01 11.95 -18.03
C THR A 69 -7.33 13.44 -17.84
N ASN A 70 -7.99 14.03 -18.84
CA ASN A 70 -8.47 15.41 -18.80
C ASN A 70 -9.71 15.60 -17.91
N ASP A 71 -10.32 14.50 -17.44
CA ASP A 71 -11.45 14.55 -16.51
C ASP A 71 -10.95 14.70 -15.07
N SER A 72 -11.48 15.67 -14.33
CA SER A 72 -11.16 15.86 -12.91
C SER A 72 -11.94 14.92 -11.98
N ALA A 73 -13.05 14.33 -12.44
CA ALA A 73 -13.92 13.49 -11.63
C ALA A 73 -13.25 12.25 -11.00
N PRO A 74 -12.25 11.58 -11.61
CA PRO A 74 -11.57 10.43 -11.02
C PRO A 74 -10.64 10.78 -9.84
N TYR A 75 -10.27 12.04 -9.68
CA TYR A 75 -9.32 12.50 -8.66
C TYR A 75 -10.02 12.91 -7.37
N ASP A 76 -9.29 12.87 -6.26
CA ASP A 76 -9.68 13.45 -4.98
C ASP A 76 -9.08 14.86 -4.76
N GLY A 77 -9.33 15.45 -3.59
CA GLY A 77 -8.82 16.78 -3.23
C GLY A 77 -7.29 16.89 -3.13
N HIS A 78 -6.58 15.77 -3.15
CA HIS A 78 -5.11 15.69 -3.15
C HIS A 78 -4.53 15.35 -4.53
N HIS A 79 -5.38 15.34 -5.57
CA HIS A 79 -5.07 14.92 -6.93
C HIS A 79 -4.62 13.47 -7.05
N CYS A 80 -5.07 12.60 -6.15
CA CYS A 80 -4.87 11.17 -6.25
C CYS A 80 -6.06 10.49 -6.93
N PHE A 81 -5.81 9.41 -7.66
CA PHE A 81 -6.89 8.60 -8.24
C PHE A 81 -7.69 7.84 -7.17
N LYS A 82 -8.99 8.14 -7.06
CA LYS A 82 -9.89 7.53 -6.08
C LYS A 82 -10.00 6.01 -6.24
N SER A 83 -10.11 5.53 -7.48
CA SER A 83 -10.29 4.10 -7.77
C SER A 83 -9.12 3.25 -7.30
N PHE A 84 -7.88 3.71 -7.54
CA PHE A 84 -6.66 3.02 -7.10
C PHE A 84 -6.46 3.10 -5.58
N ASN A 85 -6.83 4.21 -4.94
CA ASN A 85 -6.83 4.33 -3.48
C ASN A 85 -7.87 3.42 -2.82
N ASN A 86 -9.09 3.36 -3.36
CA ASN A 86 -10.13 2.44 -2.91
C ASN A 86 -9.70 0.98 -3.06
N PHE A 87 -9.00 0.63 -4.14
CA PHE A 87 -8.41 -0.70 -4.31
C PHE A 87 -7.35 -1.00 -3.22
N ALA A 88 -6.48 -0.04 -2.89
CA ALA A 88 -5.51 -0.21 -1.81
C ALA A 88 -6.19 -0.44 -0.44
N MET A 89 -7.26 0.30 -0.15
CA MET A 89 -8.06 0.10 1.07
C MET A 89 -8.70 -1.28 1.10
N TYR A 90 -9.32 -1.71 0.00
CA TYR A 90 -9.91 -3.05 -0.13
C TYR A 90 -8.89 -4.17 0.15
N HIS A 91 -7.67 -4.07 -0.40
CA HIS A 91 -6.58 -4.99 -0.07
C HIS A 91 -6.23 -4.96 1.42
N ASN A 92 -6.11 -3.76 2.01
CA ASN A 92 -5.73 -3.59 3.40
C ASN A 92 -6.78 -4.13 4.39
N GLU A 93 -8.06 -4.08 4.04
CA GLU A 93 -9.14 -4.71 4.81
C GLU A 93 -8.97 -6.23 4.87
N HIS A 94 -8.72 -6.86 3.71
CA HIS A 94 -8.48 -8.31 3.63
C HIS A 94 -7.19 -8.71 4.37
N LEU A 95 -6.14 -7.91 4.24
CA LEU A 95 -4.88 -8.14 4.93
C LEU A 95 -5.03 -8.04 6.45
N GLN A 96 -5.78 -7.05 6.95
CA GLN A 96 -6.04 -6.92 8.40
C GLN A 96 -6.82 -8.12 8.95
N GLN A 97 -7.78 -8.63 8.18
CA GLN A 97 -8.49 -9.86 8.54
C GLN A 97 -7.54 -11.07 8.59
N ALA A 98 -6.65 -11.23 7.59
CA ALA A 98 -5.64 -12.29 7.60
C ALA A 98 -4.65 -12.16 8.77
N ILE A 99 -4.28 -10.93 9.16
CA ILE A 99 -3.43 -10.66 10.33
C ILE A 99 -4.16 -11.04 11.63
N LYS A 100 -5.47 -10.78 11.73
CA LYS A 100 -6.26 -11.20 12.89
C LYS A 100 -6.22 -12.72 13.06
N GLU A 101 -6.43 -13.47 11.97
CA GLU A 101 -6.34 -14.93 11.97
C GLU A 101 -4.95 -15.43 12.35
N LEU A 102 -3.88 -14.78 11.87
CA LEU A 102 -2.51 -15.12 12.28
C LEU A 102 -2.26 -14.92 13.77
N LYS A 103 -2.83 -13.87 14.37
CA LYS A 103 -2.71 -13.62 15.82
C LYS A 103 -3.42 -14.69 16.65
N GLU A 104 -4.54 -15.20 16.15
CA GLU A 104 -5.28 -16.31 16.78
C GLU A 104 -4.48 -17.62 16.70
N GLU A 105 -3.79 -17.87 15.58
CA GLU A 105 -2.99 -19.07 15.34
C GLU A 105 -1.64 -19.06 16.10
N TYR A 106 -0.97 -17.92 16.20
CA TYR A 106 0.37 -17.78 16.80
C TYR A 106 0.37 -16.87 18.02
N GLN A 107 -0.24 -17.33 19.11
CA GLN A 107 -0.35 -16.57 20.37
C GLN A 107 1.01 -16.24 21.03
N ASN A 108 2.06 -17.00 20.69
CA ASN A 108 3.43 -16.79 21.16
C ASN A 108 4.22 -15.75 20.33
N ALA A 109 3.65 -15.20 19.26
CA ALA A 109 4.27 -14.18 18.42
C ALA A 109 3.49 -12.85 18.47
N THR A 110 4.22 -11.74 18.52
CA THR A 110 3.63 -10.40 18.36
C THR A 110 3.56 -10.04 16.89
N ILE A 111 2.36 -9.95 16.35
CA ILE A 111 2.13 -9.62 14.93
C ILE A 111 1.47 -8.24 14.84
N VAL A 112 2.06 -7.31 14.09
CA VAL A 112 1.60 -5.92 14.00
C VAL A 112 1.31 -5.55 12.55
N TYR A 113 0.18 -4.90 12.31
CA TYR A 113 -0.14 -4.29 11.03
C TYR A 113 0.60 -2.97 10.87
N GLY A 114 1.37 -2.83 9.78
CA GLY A 114 2.00 -1.57 9.42
C GLY A 114 1.03 -0.73 8.59
N ASN A 115 0.40 0.28 9.21
CA ASN A 115 -0.54 1.17 8.53
C ASN A 115 0.16 2.19 7.62
N TYR A 116 0.67 1.69 6.50
CA TYR A 116 1.39 2.48 5.51
C TYR A 116 0.47 3.45 4.77
N TYR A 117 -0.83 3.14 4.67
CA TYR A 117 -1.78 4.02 4.02
C TYR A 117 -1.88 5.35 4.74
N ASP A 118 -2.22 5.31 6.04
CA ASP A 118 -2.39 6.53 6.82
C ASP A 118 -1.07 7.24 7.11
N ALA A 119 0.02 6.48 7.30
CA ALA A 119 1.35 7.06 7.44
C ALA A 119 1.75 7.87 6.20
N PHE A 120 1.46 7.35 5.00
CA PHE A 120 1.68 8.07 3.75
C PHE A 120 0.78 9.30 3.66
N GLN A 121 -0.53 9.17 3.92
CA GLN A 121 -1.47 10.30 3.84
C GLN A 121 -1.07 11.43 4.80
N TRP A 122 -0.63 11.09 6.02
CA TRP A 122 -0.12 12.06 6.97
C TRP A 122 1.11 12.77 6.43
N LEU A 123 2.10 12.02 5.93
CA LEU A 123 3.33 12.60 5.39
C LEU A 123 3.03 13.48 4.17
N TYR A 124 2.15 13.03 3.28
CA TYR A 124 1.74 13.77 2.09
C TYR A 124 1.03 15.09 2.45
N GLY A 125 0.10 15.06 3.41
CA GLY A 125 -0.59 16.26 3.91
C GLY A 125 0.32 17.24 4.65
N HIS A 126 1.45 16.76 5.20
CA HIS A 126 2.43 17.58 5.93
C HIS A 126 3.73 17.83 5.14
N ALA A 127 3.78 17.46 3.85
CA ALA A 127 5.01 17.47 3.06
C ALA A 127 5.71 18.84 3.07
N ARG A 128 4.95 19.94 2.96
CA ARG A 128 5.48 21.31 3.03
C ARG A 128 6.13 21.61 4.39
N TYR A 129 5.50 21.20 5.48
CA TYR A 129 6.02 21.43 6.82
C TYR A 129 7.28 20.60 7.09
N LEU A 130 7.35 19.40 6.50
CA LEU A 130 8.48 18.48 6.63
C LEU A 130 9.64 18.79 5.68
N GLY A 131 9.52 19.79 4.80
CA GLY A 131 10.53 20.10 3.79
C GLY A 131 10.61 19.09 2.63
N ILE A 132 9.56 18.30 2.42
CA ILE A 132 9.43 17.28 1.36
C ILE A 132 8.56 17.85 0.21
N TYR A 133 8.81 19.11 -0.18
CA TYR A 133 8.02 19.82 -1.18
C TYR A 133 8.92 20.48 -2.21
N ASP A 134 8.64 20.27 -3.50
CA ASP A 134 9.36 20.93 -4.57
C ASP A 134 8.62 22.21 -4.95
N TYR A 135 9.27 23.34 -4.70
CA TYR A 135 8.72 24.67 -4.96
C TYR A 135 8.50 24.92 -6.46
N ASN A 136 9.12 24.16 -7.36
CA ASN A 136 9.00 24.35 -8.80
C ASN A 136 7.85 23.57 -9.45
N SER A 137 7.25 22.59 -8.77
CA SER A 137 6.26 21.66 -9.35
C SER A 137 4.89 21.70 -8.67
N TYR A 138 4.71 22.58 -7.66
CA TYR A 138 3.50 22.70 -6.82
C TYR A 138 3.00 21.38 -6.20
N THR A 139 3.83 20.33 -6.22
CA THR A 139 3.49 18.96 -5.80
C THR A 139 4.48 18.46 -4.75
N PRO A 140 4.03 17.65 -3.76
CA PRO A 140 4.94 16.98 -2.84
C PRO A 140 5.97 16.15 -3.61
N ILE A 141 7.23 16.13 -3.17
CA ILE A 141 8.31 15.39 -3.86
C ILE A 141 8.11 13.90 -3.62
N LEU A 142 7.23 13.30 -4.42
CA LEU A 142 7.04 11.85 -4.44
C LEU A 142 8.29 11.11 -4.95
N HIS A 143 9.20 11.81 -5.62
CA HIS A 143 10.53 11.30 -5.98
C HIS A 143 11.41 10.97 -4.75
N CYS A 144 11.09 11.46 -3.54
CA CYS A 144 11.93 11.35 -2.35
C CYS A 144 11.44 10.37 -1.27
N PHE A 145 10.39 9.56 -1.49
CA PHE A 145 9.91 8.58 -0.48
C PHE A 145 10.92 7.47 -0.11
N VAL A 146 12.17 7.56 -0.57
CA VAL A 146 13.30 6.73 -0.13
C VAL A 146 13.93 7.26 1.18
N VAL A 147 13.60 8.47 1.66
CA VAL A 147 14.35 9.11 2.77
C VAL A 147 13.47 9.54 3.94
N VAL A 148 12.84 8.61 4.66
CA VAL A 148 12.68 8.73 6.13
C VAL A 148 12.59 7.34 6.75
N ALA A 149 13.74 6.67 6.89
CA ALA A 149 13.95 5.61 7.85
C ALA A 149 15.35 5.80 8.44
N LYS A 150 15.47 6.68 9.41
CA LYS A 150 16.55 6.70 10.40
C LYS A 150 15.91 6.64 11.77
#